data_AF-A0A7H9EK48-F1
#
_entry.id   AF-A0A7H9EK48-F1
#
_cell.length_a   1.000
_cell.length_b   1.000
_cell.length_c   1.000
_cell.angle_alpha   90.00
_cell.angle_beta   90.00
_cell.angle_gamma   90.00
#
_symmetry.space_group_name_H-M   'P 1'
#
loop_
_entity.id
_entity.type
_entity.pdbx_description
1 polymer ?
#
loop_
_entity_poly.entity_id
_entity_poly.type
_entity_poly.pdbx_seq_one_letter_code
_entity_poly.pdbx_strand_id
1 'polypeptide(L)'
;MSLKFTDIAQGDGQGVAKVNKNFDLVEQTLNQEEVKTVQISLMGDWRVANNNPLTLTITPYGATLRGYIADKDSYLVGSGTSNPTAGYGSNAPLGQLPQSVDFRGKRYKFSVGIPVLCALGGAGGNTGVNGVRMLDAGNGLLYLYEPKDNVQGNGISIYTPVDMYEI
;
A
#
# COMPACT_ATOMS: atom_id res chain seq x y z
N MET A 1 -1.34 -17.54 -18.67
CA MET A 1 -1.10 -17.93 -20.07
C MET A 1 -2.27 -17.36 -20.85
N SER A 2 -2.04 -16.33 -21.68
CA SER A 2 -3.09 -15.63 -22.44
C SER A 2 -3.52 -16.49 -23.63
N LEU A 3 -4.83 -16.73 -23.77
CA LEU A 3 -5.43 -17.38 -24.93
C LEU A 3 -5.32 -16.43 -26.13
N LYS A 4 -4.49 -16.75 -27.13
CA LYS A 4 -4.41 -15.98 -28.38
C LYS A 4 -5.31 -16.62 -29.43
N PHE A 5 -6.15 -15.84 -30.11
CA PHE A 5 -7.02 -16.32 -31.20
C PHE A 5 -6.27 -16.81 -32.45
N THR A 6 -4.94 -16.75 -32.45
CA THR A 6 -4.08 -17.22 -33.54
C THR A 6 -4.26 -18.70 -33.88
N ASP A 7 -4.92 -19.49 -33.02
CA ASP A 7 -5.18 -20.91 -33.29
C ASP A 7 -6.53 -21.18 -34.01
N ILE A 8 -7.40 -20.18 -34.21
CA ILE A 8 -8.79 -20.40 -34.65
C ILE A 8 -9.11 -19.83 -36.04
N ALA A 9 -8.31 -18.90 -36.59
CA ALA A 9 -8.66 -18.23 -37.86
C ALA A 9 -7.49 -18.19 -38.87
N GLN A 10 -7.51 -19.13 -39.83
CA GLN A 10 -6.68 -19.04 -41.04
C GLN A 10 -7.39 -18.17 -42.08
N GLY A 11 -6.78 -17.04 -42.48
CA GLY A 11 -7.14 -16.30 -43.71
C GLY A 11 -7.36 -14.80 -43.59
N ASP A 12 -7.63 -14.25 -42.40
CA ASP A 12 -7.82 -12.79 -42.19
C ASP A 12 -6.97 -12.26 -41.03
N GLY A 13 -5.70 -11.97 -41.33
CA GLY A 13 -4.75 -11.44 -40.33
C GLY A 13 -5.14 -10.09 -39.73
N GLN A 14 -5.95 -9.27 -40.43
CA GLN A 14 -6.40 -7.98 -39.90
C GLN A 14 -7.61 -8.15 -38.95
N GLY A 15 -8.53 -9.07 -39.28
CA GLY A 15 -9.63 -9.45 -38.39
C GLY A 15 -9.14 -10.00 -37.06
N VAL A 16 -8.16 -10.92 -37.08
CA VAL A 16 -7.55 -11.50 -35.88
C VAL A 16 -6.86 -10.44 -35.02
N ALA A 17 -6.14 -9.49 -35.63
CA ALA A 17 -5.48 -8.41 -34.90
C ALA A 17 -6.48 -7.48 -34.19
N LYS A 18 -7.63 -7.17 -34.82
CA LYS A 18 -8.69 -6.37 -34.20
C LYS A 18 -9.35 -7.08 -33.02
N VAL A 19 -9.60 -8.38 -33.16
CA VAL A 19 -10.17 -9.21 -32.09
C VAL A 19 -9.23 -9.25 -30.89
N ASN A 20 -7.95 -9.59 -31.10
CA ASN A 20 -6.96 -9.60 -30.01
C ASN A 20 -6.85 -8.24 -29.32
N LYS A 21 -6.84 -7.14 -30.07
CA LYS A 21 -6.83 -5.79 -29.50
C LYS A 21 -8.06 -5.50 -28.65
N ASN A 22 -9.24 -5.95 -29.06
CA ASN A 22 -10.47 -5.80 -28.27
C ASN A 22 -10.42 -6.64 -26.99
N PHE A 23 -9.88 -7.86 -27.05
CA PHE A 23 -9.67 -8.69 -25.86
C PHE A 23 -8.66 -8.07 -24.90
N ASP A 24 -7.53 -7.56 -25.39
CA ASP A 24 -6.53 -6.88 -24.58
C ASP A 24 -7.14 -5.64 -23.88
N LEU A 25 -7.97 -4.87 -24.58
CA LEU A 25 -8.69 -3.72 -24.01
C LEU A 25 -9.72 -4.15 -22.96
N VAL A 26 -10.48 -5.22 -23.22
CA VAL A 26 -11.47 -5.75 -22.27
C VAL A 26 -10.77 -6.32 -21.03
N GLU A 27 -9.68 -7.07 -21.18
CA GLU A 27 -8.89 -7.60 -20.07
C GLU A 27 -8.26 -6.47 -19.24
N GLN A 28 -7.74 -5.42 -19.89
CA GLN A 28 -7.25 -4.23 -19.19
C GLN A 28 -8.38 -3.48 -18.46
N THR A 29 -9.56 -3.39 -19.07
CA THR A 29 -10.73 -2.73 -18.45
C THR A 29 -11.23 -3.53 -17.25
N LEU A 30 -11.37 -4.85 -17.39
CA LEU A 30 -11.76 -5.75 -16.30
C LEU A 30 -10.75 -5.71 -15.14
N ASN A 31 -9.45 -5.73 -15.44
CA ASN A 31 -8.41 -5.61 -14.40
C ASN A 31 -8.47 -4.26 -13.66
N GLN A 32 -8.79 -3.16 -14.36
CA GLN A 32 -9.01 -1.84 -13.74
C GLN A 32 -10.32 -1.75 -12.95
N GLU A 33 -11.33 -2.56 -13.31
CA GLU A 33 -12.57 -2.72 -12.54
C GLU A 33 -12.40 -3.61 -11.30
N GLU A 34 -11.38 -4.47 -11.27
CA GLU A 34 -11.14 -5.40 -10.16
C GLU A 34 -10.25 -4.83 -9.06
N VAL A 35 -9.30 -3.95 -9.40
CA VAL A 35 -8.34 -3.40 -8.44
C VAL A 35 -8.04 -1.93 -8.73
N LYS A 36 -8.10 -1.10 -7.69
CA LYS A 36 -7.59 0.28 -7.74
C LYS A 36 -6.53 0.48 -6.67
N THR A 37 -5.34 0.92 -7.07
CA THR A 37 -4.23 1.20 -6.15
C THR A 37 -4.01 2.70 -6.02
N VAL A 38 -3.92 3.18 -4.79
CA VAL A 38 -3.61 4.58 -4.47
C VAL A 38 -2.32 4.61 -3.64
N GLN A 39 -1.31 5.32 -4.11
CA GLN A 39 -0.09 5.53 -3.33
C GLN A 39 -0.34 6.59 -2.26
N ILE A 40 0.04 6.29 -1.02
CA ILE A 40 -0.03 7.19 0.12
C ILE A 40 1.32 7.90 0.26
N SER A 41 1.30 9.23 0.22
CA SER A 41 2.50 10.02 0.50
C SER A 41 2.85 9.94 1.97
N LEU A 42 4.11 9.64 2.26
CA LEU A 42 4.65 9.68 3.61
C LEU A 42 4.88 11.13 4.04
N MET A 43 4.71 11.39 5.33
CA MET A 43 4.84 12.70 5.96
C MET A 43 5.99 12.71 6.97
N GLY A 44 6.46 13.91 7.32
CA GLY A 44 7.45 14.11 8.39
C GLY A 44 8.77 13.37 8.15
N ASP A 45 9.15 12.56 9.12
CA ASP A 45 10.46 11.90 9.21
C ASP A 45 10.45 10.48 8.61
N TRP A 46 9.46 10.15 7.78
CA TRP A 46 9.28 8.83 7.19
C TRP A 46 9.65 8.80 5.71
N ARG A 47 10.18 7.67 5.26
CA ARG A 47 10.48 7.41 3.84
C ARG A 47 10.12 6.01 3.41
N VAL A 48 10.01 5.82 2.10
CA VAL A 48 9.87 4.50 1.49
C VAL A 48 11.18 3.73 1.66
N ALA A 49 11.08 2.49 2.11
CA ALA A 49 12.19 1.56 2.22
C ALA A 49 12.03 0.42 1.19
N ASN A 50 13.16 -0.09 0.69
CA ASN A 50 13.21 -1.23 -0.23
C ASN A 50 12.30 -1.11 -1.47
N ASN A 51 12.12 0.11 -2.00
CA ASN A 51 11.25 0.42 -3.14
C ASN A 51 9.79 -0.09 -3.01
N ASN A 52 9.29 -0.21 -1.78
CA ASN A 52 7.94 -0.69 -1.50
C ASN A 52 7.09 0.44 -0.87
N PRO A 53 6.48 1.31 -1.70
CA PRO A 53 5.75 2.47 -1.23
C PRO A 53 4.52 2.07 -0.42
N LEU A 54 4.07 2.96 0.46
CA LEU A 54 2.80 2.79 1.15
C LEU A 54 1.65 2.94 0.14
N THR A 55 0.85 1.90 -0.02
CA THR A 55 -0.19 1.78 -1.05
C THR A 55 -1.48 1.25 -0.43
N LEU A 56 -2.58 1.92 -0.75
CA LEU A 56 -3.93 1.46 -0.47
C LEU A 56 -4.44 0.73 -1.71
N THR A 57 -4.63 -0.58 -1.61
CA THR A 57 -5.22 -1.41 -2.66
C THR A 57 -6.70 -1.59 -2.35
N ILE A 58 -7.56 -1.17 -3.26
CA ILE A 58 -9.01 -1.23 -3.18
C ILE A 58 -9.50 -2.33 -4.12
N THR A 59 -10.35 -3.20 -3.60
CA THR A 59 -10.99 -4.30 -4.32
C THR A 59 -12.50 -4.29 -4.04
N PRO A 60 -13.32 -5.05 -4.78
CA PRO A 60 -14.74 -5.20 -4.48
C PRO A 60 -15.03 -5.73 -3.07
N TYR A 61 -14.07 -6.42 -2.46
CA TYR A 61 -14.23 -7.08 -1.16
C TYR A 61 -13.70 -6.27 0.02
N GLY A 62 -13.01 -5.15 -0.24
CA GLY A 62 -12.43 -4.31 0.80
C GLY A 62 -11.14 -3.63 0.36
N ALA A 63 -10.50 -2.98 1.32
CA ALA A 63 -9.26 -2.26 1.11
C ALA A 63 -8.14 -2.76 2.02
N THR A 64 -6.92 -2.74 1.52
CA THR A 64 -5.72 -3.17 2.25
C THR A 64 -4.63 -2.13 2.09
N LEU A 65 -4.00 -1.73 3.19
CA LEU A 65 -2.83 -0.86 3.21
C LEU A 65 -1.57 -1.72 3.29
N ARG A 66 -0.64 -1.50 2.36
CA ARG A 66 0.63 -2.24 2.29
C ARG A 66 1.80 -1.32 2.02
N GLY A 67 2.93 -1.54 2.66
CA GLY A 67 4.17 -0.82 2.35
C GLY A 67 5.32 -1.24 3.25
N TYR A 68 6.51 -0.74 2.95
CA TYR A 68 7.67 -0.84 3.82
C TYR A 68 8.27 0.55 4.01
N ILE A 69 8.23 1.03 5.24
CA ILE A 69 8.66 2.39 5.58
C ILE A 69 9.85 2.36 6.54
N ALA A 70 10.64 3.42 6.56
CA ALA A 70 11.71 3.57 7.54
C ALA A 70 11.81 5.02 7.98
N ASP A 71 12.48 5.25 9.11
CA ASP A 71 12.97 6.57 9.48
C ASP A 71 13.84 7.13 8.33
N LYS A 72 13.62 8.39 7.96
CA LYS A 72 14.35 9.09 6.91
C LYS A 72 15.86 9.11 7.14
N ASP A 73 16.28 9.18 8.39
CA ASP A 73 17.68 9.35 8.80
C ASP A 73 18.38 8.01 9.11
N SER A 74 17.64 6.89 9.13
CA SER A 74 18.18 5.54 9.41
C SER A 74 19.17 4.98 8.37
N TYR A 75 19.54 5.73 7.33
CA TYR A 75 20.47 5.26 6.26
C TYR A 75 21.91 5.73 6.37
N LEU A 76 22.32 6.31 7.49
CA LEU A 76 23.72 6.60 7.72
C LEU A 76 24.30 5.55 8.66
N VAL A 77 24.41 4.30 8.19
CA VAL A 77 25.12 3.24 8.93
C VAL A 77 26.04 2.45 8.00
N GLY A 78 27.10 3.12 7.54
CA GLY A 78 28.43 2.53 7.36
C GLY A 78 29.34 2.76 8.58
N SER A 79 28.85 3.45 9.61
CA SER A 79 29.56 3.70 10.87
C SER A 79 28.53 3.63 11.98
N GLY A 80 28.82 2.86 13.02
CA GLY A 80 27.93 2.66 14.15
C GLY A 80 27.32 3.96 14.70
N THR A 81 26.13 3.81 15.26
CA THR A 81 25.35 4.81 15.99
C THR A 81 24.81 5.99 15.16
N SER A 82 23.65 5.80 14.54
CA SER A 82 22.64 6.86 14.46
C SER A 82 21.39 6.35 15.19
N ASN A 83 21.06 7.00 16.32
CA ASN A 83 19.80 6.74 17.01
C ASN A 83 18.66 7.24 16.09
N PRO A 84 17.65 6.41 15.77
CA PRO A 84 16.47 6.87 15.04
C PRO A 84 15.86 8.09 15.75
N THR A 85 15.59 9.16 15.00
CA THR A 85 15.02 10.41 15.55
C THR A 85 13.59 10.66 15.08
N ALA A 86 13.06 9.84 14.17
CA ALA A 86 11.73 10.04 13.62
C ALA A 86 10.67 10.24 14.72
N GLY A 87 9.93 11.35 14.59
CA GLY A 87 8.77 11.61 15.43
C GLY A 87 7.71 10.53 15.23
N TYR A 88 7.15 10.05 16.34
CA TYR A 88 5.99 9.16 16.38
C TYR A 88 5.00 9.65 17.44
N GLY A 89 3.78 9.10 17.46
CA GLY A 89 2.69 9.53 18.32
C GLY A 89 1.79 10.59 17.69
N SER A 90 0.83 11.10 18.47
CA SER A 90 -0.31 11.92 18.02
C SER A 90 0.02 13.19 17.25
N ASN A 91 1.26 13.69 17.34
CA ASN A 91 1.68 14.94 16.72
C ASN A 91 2.58 14.74 15.49
N ALA A 92 2.85 13.48 15.11
CA ALA A 92 3.74 13.13 14.02
C ALA A 92 3.11 12.02 13.15
N PRO A 93 2.17 12.38 12.26
CA PRO A 93 1.55 11.41 11.36
C PRO A 93 2.58 10.89 10.34
N LEU A 94 2.46 9.60 9.99
CA LEU A 94 3.30 8.96 8.97
C LEU A 94 2.80 9.24 7.55
N GLY A 95 1.51 9.53 7.39
CA GLY A 95 0.84 9.69 6.10
C GLY A 95 -0.66 9.92 6.27
N GLN A 96 -1.37 10.10 5.17
CA GLN A 96 -2.82 10.36 5.17
C GLN A 96 -3.54 9.48 4.15
N LEU A 97 -4.57 8.76 4.59
CA LEU A 97 -5.49 8.07 3.70
C LEU A 97 -6.24 9.07 2.80
N PRO A 98 -6.57 8.71 1.55
CA PRO A 98 -7.37 9.57 0.69
C PRO A 98 -8.73 9.84 1.34
N GLN A 99 -9.15 11.11 1.32
CA GLN A 99 -10.44 11.53 1.88
C GLN A 99 -11.63 10.81 1.23
N SER A 100 -11.50 10.46 -0.05
CA SER A 100 -12.41 9.55 -0.75
C SER A 100 -11.76 9.02 -2.02
N VAL A 101 -12.19 7.84 -2.48
CA VAL A 101 -11.79 7.28 -3.78
C VAL A 101 -13.01 6.78 -4.53
N ASP A 102 -13.15 7.19 -5.80
CA ASP A 102 -14.16 6.65 -6.71
C ASP A 102 -13.69 5.29 -7.27
N PHE A 103 -14.51 4.24 -7.13
CA PHE A 103 -14.23 2.89 -7.62
C PHE A 103 -15.54 2.19 -8.01
N ARG A 104 -15.61 1.60 -9.21
CA ARG A 104 -16.81 0.93 -9.75
C ARG A 104 -18.12 1.73 -9.62
N GLY A 105 -18.05 3.02 -9.94
CA GLY A 105 -19.24 3.91 -9.93
C GLY A 105 -19.72 4.32 -8.54
N LYS A 106 -18.98 3.98 -7.47
CA LYS A 106 -19.27 4.34 -6.09
C LYS A 106 -18.10 5.12 -5.48
N ARG A 107 -18.38 5.94 -4.47
CA ARG A 107 -17.38 6.70 -3.73
C ARG A 107 -17.18 6.07 -2.37
N TYR A 108 -15.92 5.86 -1.98
CA TYR A 108 -15.58 5.22 -0.71
C TYR A 108 -14.71 6.11 0.18
N LYS A 109 -14.93 6.01 1.49
CA LYS A 109 -14.04 6.49 2.55
C LYS A 109 -13.33 5.33 3.23
N PHE A 110 -12.20 5.64 3.85
CA PHE A 110 -11.31 4.66 4.46
C PHE A 110 -10.96 5.04 5.90
N SER A 111 -10.85 4.05 6.78
CA SER A 111 -10.41 4.24 8.17
C SER A 111 -9.67 3.01 8.67
N VAL A 112 -8.69 3.21 9.54
CA VAL A 112 -8.09 2.11 10.32
C VAL A 112 -8.84 2.03 11.65
N GLY A 113 -9.89 1.20 11.72
CA GLY A 113 -10.83 1.19 12.85
C GLY A 113 -10.29 0.68 14.18
N ILE A 114 -9.22 -0.13 14.18
CA ILE A 114 -8.57 -0.66 15.39
C ILE A 114 -7.06 -0.47 15.25
N PRO A 115 -6.32 -0.12 16.33
CA PRO A 115 -4.87 -0.09 16.28
C PRO A 115 -4.29 -1.43 15.81
N VAL A 116 -3.54 -1.42 14.71
CA VAL A 116 -2.97 -2.63 14.11
C VAL A 116 -1.49 -2.73 14.43
N LEU A 117 -1.04 -3.92 14.82
CA LEU A 117 0.39 -4.20 15.00
C LEU A 117 1.10 -4.28 13.65
N CYS A 118 2.05 -3.39 13.40
CA CYS A 118 2.95 -3.41 12.25
C CYS A 118 4.32 -3.96 12.69
N ALA A 119 4.79 -5.00 12.02
CA ALA A 119 6.03 -5.68 12.38
C ALA A 119 7.27 -4.83 12.10
N LEU A 120 8.24 -4.88 13.01
CA LEU A 120 9.57 -4.30 12.87
C LEU A 120 10.55 -5.36 12.33
N GLY A 121 11.30 -5.00 11.29
CA GLY A 121 12.33 -5.85 10.69
C GLY A 121 11.81 -6.78 9.58
N GLY A 122 12.60 -6.88 8.50
CA GLY A 122 12.36 -7.78 7.38
C GLY A 122 11.38 -7.24 6.32
N ALA A 123 11.83 -7.20 5.06
CA ALA A 123 10.92 -7.03 3.93
C ALA A 123 10.28 -8.40 3.61
N GLY A 124 9.01 -8.63 3.95
CA GLY A 124 8.36 -9.89 3.54
C GLY A 124 7.20 -10.44 4.37
N GLY A 125 6.75 -9.80 5.46
CA GLY A 125 5.59 -10.26 6.22
C GLY A 125 5.74 -10.13 7.73
N ASN A 126 4.70 -10.49 8.49
CA ASN A 126 4.64 -10.43 9.95
C ASN A 126 5.52 -11.50 10.62
N THR A 127 6.83 -11.53 10.36
CA THR A 127 7.78 -12.44 11.01
C THR A 127 8.55 -11.78 12.16
N GLY A 128 8.36 -10.47 12.38
CA GLY A 128 8.95 -9.74 13.50
C GLY A 128 8.28 -10.05 14.83
N VAL A 129 9.09 -10.24 15.88
CA VAL A 129 8.63 -10.47 17.28
C VAL A 129 8.27 -9.15 17.99
N ASN A 130 8.70 -8.02 17.42
CA ASN A 130 8.45 -6.66 17.90
C ASN A 130 7.66 -5.89 16.85
N GLY A 131 6.79 -4.97 17.29
CA GLY A 131 5.95 -4.18 16.39
C GLY A 131 5.57 -2.83 16.98
N VAL A 132 5.19 -1.90 16.10
CA VAL A 132 4.55 -0.62 16.47
C VAL A 132 3.06 -0.70 16.18
N ARG A 133 2.24 0.06 16.89
CA ARG A 133 0.80 0.12 16.58
C ARG A 133 0.52 1.26 15.63
N MET A 134 -0.21 1.00 14.56
CA MET A 134 -0.72 2.02 13.66
C MET A 134 -2.19 2.27 13.95
N LEU A 135 -2.60 3.54 14.03
CA LEU A 135 -3.99 3.94 14.19
C LEU A 135 -4.34 5.16 13.35
N ASP A 136 -5.63 5.28 13.05
CA ASP A 136 -6.24 6.48 12.47
C ASP A 136 -6.98 7.24 13.57
N ALA A 137 -6.74 8.56 13.67
CA ALA A 137 -7.42 9.42 14.64
C ALA A 137 -8.81 9.90 14.19
N GLY A 138 -9.39 9.28 13.16
CA GLY A 138 -10.71 9.60 12.60
C GLY A 138 -10.70 10.76 11.59
N ASN A 139 -9.51 11.22 11.20
CA ASN A 139 -9.31 12.25 10.17
C ASN A 139 -8.51 11.74 8.96
N GLY A 140 -8.26 10.42 8.92
CA GLY A 140 -7.48 9.76 7.88
C GLY A 140 -5.97 9.89 8.08
N LEU A 141 -5.50 10.58 9.13
CA LEU A 141 -4.08 10.65 9.45
C LEU A 141 -3.66 9.37 10.18
N LEU A 142 -2.61 8.75 9.64
CA LEU A 142 -2.05 7.52 10.16
C LEU A 142 -0.93 7.85 11.15
N TYR A 143 -1.01 7.30 12.35
CA TYR A 143 -0.03 7.52 13.41
C TYR A 143 0.56 6.20 13.89
N LEU A 144 1.82 6.23 14.30
CA LEU A 144 2.49 5.11 14.96
C LEU A 144 2.60 5.37 16.47
N TYR A 145 2.29 4.37 17.30
CA TYR A 145 2.35 4.42 18.77
C TYR A 145 3.15 3.23 19.34
N GLU A 146 3.84 3.50 20.47
CA GLU A 146 4.56 2.53 21.34
C GLU A 146 5.82 1.83 20.73
N PRO A 147 6.78 1.36 21.56
CA PRO A 147 7.91 2.15 22.03
C PRO A 147 9.14 2.18 21.08
N LYS A 148 9.80 3.33 21.13
CA LYS A 148 10.98 3.82 20.36
C LYS A 148 12.16 2.86 20.25
N ASP A 149 12.34 1.99 21.23
CA ASP A 149 13.61 1.29 21.46
C ASP A 149 13.90 0.21 20.41
N ASN A 150 12.91 -0.22 19.63
CA ASN A 150 13.05 -1.31 18.65
C ASN A 150 12.98 -0.87 17.17
N VAL A 151 12.69 0.40 16.87
CA VAL A 151 12.76 0.94 15.49
C VAL A 151 14.22 1.23 15.10
N GLN A 152 15.17 0.51 15.71
CA GLN A 152 16.60 0.65 15.49
C GLN A 152 16.97 0.05 14.13
N GLY A 153 17.18 0.91 13.13
CA GLY A 153 17.75 0.55 11.82
C GLY A 153 16.91 -0.36 10.92
N ASN A 154 15.74 -0.79 11.39
CA ASN A 154 14.87 -1.72 10.69
C ASN A 154 13.66 -0.97 10.12
N GLY A 155 13.27 -1.31 8.88
CA GLY A 155 12.03 -0.82 8.33
C GLY A 155 10.82 -1.46 8.98
N ILE A 156 9.68 -0.80 8.86
CA ILE A 156 8.37 -1.18 9.37
C ILE A 156 7.57 -1.76 8.21
N SER A 157 7.17 -3.02 8.33
CA SER A 157 6.30 -3.67 7.35
C SER A 157 4.84 -3.39 7.71
N ILE A 158 4.14 -2.71 6.80
CA ILE A 158 2.72 -2.45 6.91
C ILE A 158 2.00 -3.43 6.00
N TYR A 159 1.08 -4.20 6.59
CA TYR A 159 0.10 -5.02 5.87
C TYR A 159 -1.14 -5.13 6.75
N THR A 160 -2.14 -4.30 6.46
CA THR A 160 -3.37 -4.27 7.27
C THR A 160 -4.60 -4.10 6.41
N PRO A 161 -5.72 -4.79 6.72
CA PRO A 161 -7.01 -4.37 6.20
C PRO A 161 -7.33 -2.94 6.68
N VAL A 162 -8.06 -2.22 5.84
CA VAL A 162 -8.59 -0.88 6.10
C VAL A 162 -10.09 -0.95 5.89
N ASP A 163 -10.85 -0.41 6.83
CA ASP A 163 -12.29 -0.37 6.69
C ASP A 163 -12.65 0.53 5.51
N MET A 164 -13.59 0.04 4.70
CA MET A 164 -14.05 0.71 3.49
C MET A 164 -15.55 0.95 3.59
N TYR A 165 -15.96 2.21 3.47
CA TYR A 165 -17.35 2.64 3.62
C TYR A 165 -17.80 3.40 2.37
N GLU A 166 -18.93 3.00 1.79
CA GLU A 166 -19.58 3.76 0.72
C GLU A 166 -20.19 5.05 1.28
N ILE A 167 -20.08 6.16 0.52
CA ILE A 167 -20.59 7.50 0.90
C ILE A 167 -21.32 8.21 -0.23
#